data_AF-A0A925B5A6-F1
#
_entry.id   AF-A0A925B5A6-F1
#
_cell.length_a   1.000
_cell.length_b   1.000
_cell.length_c   1.000
_cell.angle_alpha   90.00
_cell.angle_beta   90.00
_cell.angle_gamma   90.00
#
_symmetry.space_group_name_H-M   'P 1'
#
loop_
_entity.id
_entity.type
_entity.pdbx_description
1 polymer ?
#
loop_
_entity_poly.entity_id
_entity_poly.type
_entity_poly.pdbx_seq_one_letter_code
_entity_poly.pdbx_strand_id
1 'polypeptide(L)'
;MSGSPVSLRQLLTLAALFGVSASIWAAGADIGQAEKQPTNWTAIGMFAVFVLFTFGVTKWAAAKTKSAADFYTGGGGITGFQNGLAIAGDYMSAASFLGISAAVMVGGFDGLIFSIGFLVGWPVVTFLLAERLRNLGKFTFADVVSFRFAQTPVRIFAASGTLVVVAFYLIAQMVGAGQLIKLLFGLEYWIAVVL
;
A
#
# COMPACT_ATOMS: atom_id res chain seq x y z
N MET A 1 27.59 31.00 3.53
CA MET A 1 26.16 30.93 3.92
C MET A 1 26.11 30.23 5.27
N SER A 2 25.88 31.00 6.34
CA SER A 2 25.95 30.57 7.74
C SER A 2 24.76 29.65 8.08
N GLY A 3 25.03 28.39 8.44
CA GLY A 3 24.01 27.47 8.91
C GLY A 3 23.63 27.80 10.35
N SER A 4 22.38 28.21 10.56
CA SER A 4 21.82 28.44 11.89
C SER A 4 21.93 27.15 12.73
N PRO A 5 22.46 27.19 13.96
CA PRO A 5 22.54 26.01 14.81
C PRO A 5 21.12 25.51 15.14
N VAL A 6 20.92 24.20 15.08
CA VAL A 6 19.66 23.54 15.44
C VAL A 6 19.30 23.91 16.88
N SER A 7 18.08 24.44 17.07
CA SER A 7 17.63 24.91 18.38
C SER A 7 17.34 23.75 19.34
N LEU A 8 17.57 23.94 20.64
CA LEU A 8 17.31 22.94 21.67
C LEU A 8 15.85 22.41 21.64
N ARG A 9 14.90 23.26 21.24
CA ARG A 9 13.50 22.87 21.03
C ARG A 9 13.33 21.87 19.90
N GLN A 10 14.05 22.03 18.80
CA GLN A 10 14.03 21.08 17.67
C GLN A 10 14.62 19.73 18.05
N LEU A 11 15.69 19.71 18.85
CA LEU A 11 16.27 18.47 19.37
C LEU A 11 15.31 17.74 20.32
N LEU A 12 14.63 18.47 21.20
CA LEU A 12 13.64 17.89 22.10
C LEU A 12 12.41 17.36 21.36
N THR A 13 11.93 18.05 20.31
CA THR A 13 10.83 17.54 19.48
C THR A 13 11.22 16.30 18.69
N LEU A 14 12.46 16.23 18.17
CA LEU A 14 12.95 15.04 17.48
C LEU A 14 13.11 13.88 18.47
N ALA A 15 13.67 14.10 19.65
CA ALA A 15 13.79 13.09 20.70
C ALA A 15 12.42 12.56 21.17
N ALA A 16 11.41 13.43 21.28
CA ALA A 16 10.04 13.01 21.60
C ALA A 16 9.41 12.15 20.48
N LEU A 17 9.63 12.50 19.21
CA LEU A 17 9.18 11.68 18.06
C LEU A 17 9.90 10.32 18.00
N PHE A 18 11.18 10.26 18.37
CA PHE A 18 11.94 9.01 18.51
C PHE A 18 11.45 8.17 19.72
N GLY A 19 11.10 8.80 20.83
CA GLY A 19 10.55 8.12 22.01
C GLY A 19 9.17 7.51 21.77
N VAL A 20 8.30 8.19 21.02
CA VAL A 20 6.97 7.68 20.64
C VAL A 20 7.07 6.57 19.60
N SER A 21 8.08 6.58 18.73
CA SER A 21 8.31 5.46 17.79
C SER A 21 8.90 4.23 18.48
N ALA A 22 9.71 4.40 19.53
CA ALA A 22 10.22 3.28 20.32
C ALA A 22 9.13 2.53 21.09
N SER A 23 8.09 3.22 21.58
CA SER A 23 6.95 2.58 22.25
C SER A 23 6.03 1.82 21.29
N ILE A 24 6.03 2.15 20.00
CA ILE A 24 5.27 1.43 18.97
C ILE A 24 5.93 0.08 18.63
N TRP A 25 7.27 -0.03 18.69
CA TRP A 25 7.98 -1.30 18.50
C TRP A 25 7.78 -2.31 19.64
N ALA A 26 7.45 -1.83 20.84
CA ALA A 26 7.13 -2.69 21.99
C ALA A 26 5.69 -3.21 21.96
N ALA A 27 4.80 -2.54 21.21
CA ALA A 27 3.42 -2.97 20.98
C ALA A 27 3.34 -3.76 19.68
N GLY A 28 4.08 -4.88 19.61
CA GLY A 28 3.74 -5.92 18.64
C GLY A 28 2.28 -6.29 18.90
N ALA A 29 1.41 -6.09 17.90
CA ALA A 29 0.03 -6.52 18.02
C ALA A 29 0.07 -8.02 18.31
N ASP A 30 -0.32 -8.42 19.52
CA ASP A 30 -0.55 -9.83 19.86
C ASP A 30 -1.91 -10.21 19.27
N ILE A 31 -1.91 -10.30 17.94
CA ILE A 31 -2.99 -10.84 17.13
C ILE A 31 -2.99 -12.34 17.40
N GLY A 32 -3.87 -12.73 18.32
CA GLY A 32 -3.91 -14.02 19.01
C GLY A 32 -3.38 -15.22 18.23
N GLN A 33 -2.69 -16.10 18.96
CA GLN A 33 -2.13 -17.35 18.47
C GLN A 33 -3.21 -18.21 17.80
N ALA A 34 -3.39 -18.06 16.49
CA ALA A 34 -4.13 -19.02 15.70
C ALA A 34 -3.55 -20.43 15.92
N GLU A 35 -4.40 -21.39 16.28
CA GLU A 35 -4.02 -22.80 16.42
C GLU A 35 -3.34 -23.28 15.13
N LYS A 36 -2.16 -23.89 15.28
CA LYS A 36 -1.38 -24.40 14.16
C LYS A 36 -2.10 -25.57 13.53
N GLN A 37 -2.71 -25.34 12.37
CA GLN A 37 -3.25 -26.39 11.51
C GLN A 37 -2.10 -27.24 10.93
N PRO A 38 -2.34 -28.52 10.60
CA PRO A 38 -1.36 -29.33 9.90
C PRO A 38 -1.01 -28.72 8.54
N THR A 39 0.22 -28.97 8.06
CA THR A 39 0.72 -28.34 6.83
C THR A 39 -0.13 -28.70 5.62
N ASN A 40 -0.70 -27.68 4.97
CA ASN A 40 -1.60 -27.85 3.83
C ASN A 40 -0.83 -27.72 2.51
N TRP A 41 -0.33 -28.86 2.01
CA TRP A 41 0.43 -28.93 0.76
C TRP A 41 -0.37 -28.49 -0.47
N THR A 42 -1.69 -28.68 -0.48
CA THR A 42 -2.56 -28.24 -1.58
C THR A 42 -2.60 -26.72 -1.67
N ALA A 43 -2.79 -26.03 -0.54
CA ALA A 43 -2.81 -24.57 -0.48
C ALA A 43 -1.46 -23.97 -0.89
N ILE A 44 -0.35 -24.56 -0.42
CA ILE A 44 1.01 -24.16 -0.81
C ILE A 44 1.21 -24.33 -2.33
N GLY A 45 0.79 -25.46 -2.89
CA GLY A 45 0.90 -25.72 -4.33
C GLY A 45 0.11 -24.72 -5.17
N MET A 46 -1.12 -24.42 -4.79
CA MET A 46 -1.96 -23.41 -5.47
C MET A 46 -1.33 -22.01 -5.41
N PHE A 47 -0.82 -21.61 -4.24
CA PHE A 47 -0.15 -20.33 -4.07
C PHE A 47 1.12 -20.23 -4.93
N ALA A 48 1.96 -21.26 -4.94
CA ALA A 48 3.18 -21.29 -5.75
C ALA A 48 2.87 -21.17 -7.25
N VAL A 49 1.85 -21.88 -7.75
CA VAL A 49 1.40 -21.76 -9.15
C VAL A 49 0.94 -20.33 -9.46
N PHE A 50 0.14 -19.73 -8.56
CA PHE A 50 -0.34 -18.36 -8.73
C PHE A 50 0.79 -17.32 -8.75
N VAL A 51 1.75 -17.42 -7.82
CA VAL A 51 2.92 -16.53 -7.74
C VAL A 51 3.80 -16.66 -8.98
N LEU A 52 4.12 -17.89 -9.40
CA LEU A 52 4.94 -18.13 -10.59
C LEU A 52 4.25 -17.64 -11.87
N PHE A 53 2.94 -17.84 -11.98
CA PHE A 53 2.15 -17.30 -13.08
C PHE A 53 2.21 -15.77 -13.11
N THR A 54 2.00 -15.12 -11.95
CA THR A 54 2.06 -13.66 -11.82
C THR A 54 3.44 -13.13 -12.21
N PHE A 55 4.53 -13.74 -11.73
CA PHE A 55 5.88 -13.38 -12.15
C PHE A 55 6.13 -13.59 -13.65
N GLY A 56 5.59 -14.66 -14.24
CA GLY A 56 5.64 -14.89 -15.68
C GLY A 56 5.00 -13.76 -16.48
N VAL A 57 3.78 -13.35 -16.09
CA VAL A 57 3.06 -12.22 -16.70
C VAL A 57 3.81 -10.91 -16.50
N THR A 58 4.30 -10.64 -15.30
CA THR A 58 5.06 -9.41 -14.99
C THR A 58 6.35 -9.33 -15.78
N LYS A 59 7.11 -10.43 -15.90
CA LYS A 59 8.34 -10.47 -16.71
C LYS A 59 8.05 -10.24 -18.19
N TRP A 60 7.00 -10.86 -18.72
CA TRP A 60 6.55 -10.65 -20.09
C TRP A 60 6.11 -9.20 -20.35
N ALA A 61 5.36 -8.60 -19.42
CA ALA A 61 4.91 -7.23 -19.52
C ALA A 61 6.09 -6.25 -19.41
N ALA A 62 6.99 -6.45 -18.45
CA ALA A 62 8.18 -5.61 -18.25
C ALA A 62 9.10 -5.59 -19.47
N ALA A 63 9.22 -6.72 -20.20
CA ALA A 63 10.02 -6.79 -21.42
C ALA A 63 9.46 -5.92 -22.58
N LYS A 64 8.21 -5.47 -22.50
CA LYS A 64 7.57 -4.61 -23.51
C LYS A 64 7.70 -3.12 -23.21
N THR A 65 8.05 -2.74 -21.98
CA THR A 65 8.15 -1.35 -21.55
C THR A 65 9.48 -0.74 -21.98
N LYS A 66 9.48 0.25 -22.87
CA LYS A 66 10.70 0.85 -23.44
C LYS A 66 10.89 2.34 -23.14
N SER A 67 9.83 3.03 -22.76
CA SER A 67 9.85 4.47 -22.45
C SER A 67 9.12 4.79 -21.14
N ALA A 68 9.31 6.01 -20.64
CA ALA A 68 8.58 6.49 -19.46
C ALA A 68 7.06 6.56 -19.72
N ALA A 69 6.63 6.88 -20.94
CA ALA A 69 5.21 6.84 -21.30
C ALA A 69 4.67 5.41 -21.30
N ASP A 70 5.45 4.43 -21.76
CA ASP A 70 5.06 3.02 -21.65
C ASP A 70 4.96 2.59 -20.19
N PHE A 71 5.86 3.06 -19.33
CA PHE A 71 5.88 2.71 -17.91
C PHE A 71 4.73 3.36 -17.13
N TYR A 72 4.46 4.65 -17.34
CA TYR A 72 3.47 5.41 -16.57
C TYR A 72 2.05 5.39 -17.15
N THR A 73 1.88 5.21 -18.46
CA THR A 73 0.56 5.26 -19.12
C THR A 73 0.29 4.07 -20.04
N GLY A 74 1.18 3.07 -20.10
CA GLY A 74 1.04 1.94 -21.01
C GLY A 74 1.03 2.36 -22.49
N GLY A 75 1.66 3.50 -22.82
CA GLY A 75 1.68 4.04 -24.18
C GLY A 75 0.32 4.58 -24.66
N GLY A 76 -0.65 4.78 -23.76
CA GLY A 76 -2.00 5.26 -24.10
C GLY A 76 -2.92 4.21 -24.75
N GLY A 77 -2.49 2.95 -24.84
CA GLY A 77 -3.25 1.87 -25.46
C GLY A 77 -4.21 1.10 -24.52
N ILE A 78 -4.30 1.50 -23.25
CA ILE A 78 -5.12 0.80 -22.25
C ILE A 78 -6.58 1.25 -22.39
N THR A 79 -7.49 0.29 -22.62
CA THR A 79 -8.93 0.57 -22.70
C THR A 79 -9.50 0.96 -21.34
N GLY A 80 -10.63 1.69 -21.32
CA GLY A 80 -11.28 2.10 -20.07
C GLY A 80 -11.63 0.93 -19.15
N PHE A 81 -12.07 -0.20 -19.70
CA PHE A 81 -12.38 -1.40 -18.91
C PHE A 81 -11.12 -2.03 -18.29
N GLN A 82 -10.03 -2.15 -19.07
CA GLN A 82 -8.75 -2.66 -18.55
C GLN A 82 -8.19 -1.76 -17.44
N ASN A 83 -8.26 -0.44 -17.63
CA ASN A 83 -7.81 0.51 -16.62
C ASN A 83 -8.70 0.44 -15.36
N GLY A 84 -10.01 0.32 -15.53
CA GLY A 84 -10.95 0.15 -14.42
C GLY A 84 -10.68 -1.11 -13.61
N LEU A 85 -10.41 -2.24 -14.28
CA LEU A 85 -10.06 -3.50 -13.62
C LEU A 85 -8.71 -3.40 -12.89
N ALA A 86 -7.72 -2.74 -13.49
CA ALA A 86 -6.42 -2.53 -12.86
C ALA A 86 -6.56 -1.69 -11.57
N ILE A 87 -7.29 -0.58 -11.61
CA ILE A 87 -7.51 0.27 -10.43
C ILE A 87 -8.33 -0.46 -9.36
N ALA A 88 -9.35 -1.23 -9.77
CA ALA A 88 -10.11 -2.05 -8.85
C ALA A 88 -9.23 -3.12 -8.17
N GLY A 89 -8.27 -3.69 -8.90
CA GLY A 89 -7.26 -4.60 -8.35
C GLY A 89 -6.34 -3.92 -7.33
N ASP A 90 -5.79 -2.74 -7.66
CA ASP A 90 -4.93 -1.96 -6.76
C ASP A 90 -5.67 -1.50 -5.49
N TYR A 91 -6.99 -1.33 -5.57
CA TYR A 91 -7.83 -1.01 -4.42
C TYR A 91 -7.97 -2.18 -3.43
N MET A 92 -7.81 -3.42 -3.89
CA MET A 92 -7.92 -4.60 -3.04
C MET A 92 -6.63 -4.82 -2.26
N SER A 93 -6.68 -4.61 -0.94
CA SER A 93 -5.56 -4.84 -0.04
C SER A 93 -5.96 -5.72 1.14
N ALA A 94 -4.98 -6.16 1.93
CA ALA A 94 -5.22 -6.85 3.19
C ALA A 94 -6.12 -6.02 4.14
N ALA A 95 -6.00 -4.68 4.14
CA ALA A 95 -6.87 -3.81 4.92
C ALA A 95 -8.32 -3.84 4.42
N SER A 96 -8.52 -3.80 3.10
CA SER A 96 -9.85 -3.86 2.48
C SER A 96 -10.55 -5.19 2.74
N PHE A 97 -9.81 -6.30 2.72
CA PHE A 97 -10.39 -7.63 2.97
C PHE A 97 -10.48 -7.94 4.48
N LEU A 98 -9.33 -8.04 5.17
CA LEU A 98 -9.26 -8.45 6.58
C LEU A 98 -9.81 -7.39 7.52
N GLY A 99 -9.51 -6.11 7.26
CA GLY A 99 -9.91 -5.01 8.11
C GLY A 99 -11.43 -4.83 8.13
N ILE A 100 -12.06 -4.85 6.94
CA ILE A 100 -13.52 -4.78 6.83
C ILE A 100 -14.18 -6.04 7.41
N SER A 101 -13.68 -7.24 7.11
CA SER A 101 -14.27 -8.46 7.67
C SER A 101 -14.20 -8.48 9.20
N ALA A 102 -13.09 -8.00 9.77
CA ALA A 102 -12.95 -7.88 11.23
C ALA A 102 -13.88 -6.80 11.79
N ALA A 103 -14.02 -5.65 11.13
CA ALA A 103 -14.93 -4.60 11.54
C ALA A 103 -16.40 -5.08 11.54
N VAL A 104 -16.80 -5.87 10.55
CA VAL A 104 -18.13 -6.50 10.49
C VAL A 104 -18.29 -7.59 11.55
N MET A 105 -17.25 -8.40 11.79
CA MET A 105 -17.27 -9.43 12.84
C MET A 105 -17.49 -8.81 14.24
N VAL A 106 -16.89 -7.65 14.51
CA VAL A 106 -16.98 -6.97 15.81
C VAL A 106 -18.20 -6.05 15.91
N GLY A 107 -18.47 -5.25 14.89
CA GLY A 107 -19.50 -4.21 14.86
C GLY A 107 -20.81 -4.62 14.18
N GLY A 108 -20.91 -5.86 13.69
CA GLY A 108 -22.08 -6.32 12.95
C GLY A 108 -22.30 -5.57 11.64
N PHE A 109 -23.56 -5.34 11.29
CA PHE A 109 -23.96 -4.71 10.03
C PHE A 109 -23.39 -3.28 9.86
N ASP A 110 -23.20 -2.55 10.97
CA ASP A 110 -22.66 -1.19 10.95
C ASP A 110 -21.22 -1.13 10.42
N GLY A 111 -20.47 -2.24 10.51
CA GLY A 111 -19.14 -2.37 9.89
C GLY A 111 -19.15 -2.22 8.36
N LEU A 112 -20.26 -2.55 7.70
CA LEU A 112 -20.40 -2.42 6.24
C LEU A 112 -20.45 -0.97 5.76
N ILE A 113 -20.78 -0.03 6.64
CA ILE A 113 -20.78 1.40 6.31
C ILE A 113 -19.36 1.84 5.90
N PHE A 114 -18.31 1.30 6.55
CA PHE A 114 -16.92 1.57 6.17
C PHE A 114 -16.62 1.05 4.76
N SER A 115 -17.10 -0.14 4.40
CA SER A 115 -16.90 -0.72 3.07
C SER A 115 -17.51 0.17 1.97
N ILE A 116 -18.75 0.61 2.18
CA ILE A 116 -19.47 1.46 1.23
C ILE A 116 -18.79 2.83 1.12
N GLY A 117 -18.45 3.45 2.25
CA GLY A 117 -17.81 4.76 2.27
C GLY A 117 -16.48 4.76 1.52
N PHE A 118 -15.61 3.78 1.80
CA PHE A 118 -14.33 3.66 1.10
C PHE A 118 -14.50 3.32 -0.38
N LEU A 119 -15.47 2.47 -0.74
CA LEU A 119 -15.69 2.06 -2.13
C LEU A 119 -16.24 3.21 -2.97
N VAL A 120 -17.22 3.95 -2.45
CA VAL A 120 -17.88 5.06 -3.16
C VAL A 120 -17.00 6.30 -3.23
N GLY A 121 -16.16 6.54 -2.22
CA GLY A 121 -15.27 7.69 -2.19
C GLY A 121 -14.24 7.70 -3.32
N TRP A 122 -13.70 6.53 -3.71
CA TRP A 122 -12.66 6.44 -4.74
C TRP A 122 -13.12 6.91 -6.13
N PRO A 123 -14.25 6.43 -6.70
CA PRO A 123 -14.73 6.90 -8.00
C PRO A 123 -15.02 8.41 -7.99
N VAL A 124 -15.60 8.93 -6.90
CA VAL A 124 -15.87 10.37 -6.76
C VAL A 124 -14.59 11.18 -6.90
N VAL A 125 -13.54 10.83 -6.16
CA VAL A 125 -12.24 11.51 -6.25
C VAL A 125 -11.62 11.34 -7.64
N THR A 126 -11.74 10.15 -8.22
CA THR A 126 -11.20 9.86 -9.56
C THR A 126 -11.87 10.71 -10.62
N PHE A 127 -13.21 10.83 -10.63
CA PHE A 127 -13.93 11.68 -11.58
C PHE A 127 -13.59 13.16 -11.42
N LEU A 128 -13.45 13.64 -10.18
CA LEU A 128 -13.12 15.05 -9.92
C LEU A 128 -11.68 15.42 -10.32
N LEU A 129 -10.75 14.46 -10.19
CA LEU A 129 -9.32 14.74 -10.31
C LEU A 129 -8.71 14.26 -11.64
N ALA A 130 -9.23 13.17 -12.23
CA ALA A 130 -8.61 12.53 -13.40
C ALA A 130 -8.44 13.47 -14.59
N GLU A 131 -9.46 14.26 -14.95
CA GLU A 131 -9.36 15.16 -16.10
C GLU A 131 -8.33 16.27 -15.86
N ARG A 132 -8.31 16.86 -14.67
CA ARG A 132 -7.36 17.93 -14.31
C ARG A 132 -5.92 17.42 -14.35
N LEU A 133 -5.65 16.23 -13.83
CA LEU A 133 -4.32 15.62 -13.87
C LEU A 133 -3.91 15.24 -15.29
N ARG A 134 -4.84 14.68 -16.08
CA ARG A 134 -4.57 14.33 -17.49
C ARG A 134 -4.18 15.55 -18.31
N ASN A 135 -4.88 16.68 -18.11
CA ASN A 135 -4.63 17.91 -18.86
C ASN A 135 -3.30 18.60 -18.48
N LEU A 136 -2.72 18.28 -17.31
CA LEU A 136 -1.41 18.82 -16.90
C LEU A 136 -0.21 18.10 -17.58
N GLY A 137 -0.43 16.92 -18.17
CA GLY A 137 0.61 16.19 -18.90
C GLY A 137 1.81 15.76 -18.05
N LYS A 138 1.64 15.63 -16.73
CA LYS A 138 2.67 15.16 -15.79
C LYS A 138 2.32 13.76 -15.28
N PHE A 139 3.35 12.94 -15.04
CA PHE A 139 3.18 11.53 -14.69
C PHE A 139 3.14 11.25 -13.18
N THR A 140 3.75 12.11 -12.35
CA THR A 140 3.78 11.89 -10.89
C THR A 140 3.04 12.98 -10.13
N PHE A 141 2.49 12.63 -8.96
CA PHE A 141 1.86 13.60 -8.04
C PHE A 141 2.81 14.74 -7.67
N ALA A 142 4.09 14.44 -7.40
CA ALA A 142 5.08 15.44 -7.08
C ALA A 142 5.30 16.43 -8.24
N ASP A 143 5.31 15.94 -9.49
CA ASP A 143 5.42 16.80 -10.67
C ASP A 143 4.22 17.74 -10.80
N VAL A 144 3.00 17.23 -10.57
CA VAL A 144 1.75 17.98 -10.62
C VAL A 144 1.75 19.11 -9.59
N VAL A 145 2.10 18.82 -8.33
CA VAL A 145 2.11 19.84 -7.28
C VAL A 145 3.24 20.84 -7.51
N SER A 146 4.42 20.38 -7.94
CA SER A 146 5.55 21.25 -8.27
C SER A 146 5.32 22.15 -9.49
N PHE A 147 4.24 21.95 -10.25
CA PHE A 147 3.84 22.87 -11.33
C PHE A 147 3.41 24.24 -10.79
N ARG A 148 2.83 24.28 -9.58
CA ARG A 148 2.31 25.51 -8.97
C ARG A 148 3.16 26.01 -7.78
N PHE A 149 4.09 25.18 -7.31
CA PHE A 149 4.88 25.41 -6.10
C PHE A 149 6.38 25.18 -6.33
N ALA A 150 7.22 25.58 -5.38
CA ALA A 150 8.66 25.40 -5.49
C ALA A 150 9.05 23.91 -5.55
N GLN A 151 9.83 23.53 -6.57
CA GLN A 151 10.09 22.13 -6.91
C GLN A 151 10.79 21.35 -5.79
N THR A 152 11.94 21.82 -5.31
CA THR A 152 12.77 21.12 -4.33
C THR A 152 12.04 20.82 -3.01
N PRO A 153 11.43 21.79 -2.31
CA PRO A 153 10.75 21.50 -1.05
C PRO A 153 9.52 20.61 -1.23
N VAL A 154 8.76 20.77 -2.32
CA VAL A 154 7.58 19.93 -2.60
C VAL A 154 7.97 18.49 -2.88
N ARG A 155 9.01 18.26 -3.68
CA ARG A 155 9.48 16.90 -3.98
C ARG A 155 9.99 16.19 -2.73
N ILE A 156 10.74 16.89 -1.88
CA ILE A 156 11.23 16.33 -0.60
C ILE A 156 10.05 15.98 0.29
N PHE A 157 9.07 16.89 0.42
CA PHE A 157 7.89 16.65 1.23
C PHE A 157 7.02 15.49 0.70
N ALA A 158 6.78 15.45 -0.62
CA ALA A 158 6.02 14.37 -1.24
C ALA A 158 6.73 13.02 -1.06
N ALA A 159 8.05 12.96 -1.29
CA ALA A 159 8.83 11.74 -1.13
C ALA A 159 8.85 11.27 0.33
N SER A 160 9.10 12.16 1.29
CA SER A 160 9.12 11.79 2.71
C SER A 160 7.74 11.35 3.20
N GLY A 161 6.68 12.08 2.82
CA GLY A 161 5.30 11.72 3.14
C GLY A 161 4.91 10.36 2.58
N THR A 162 5.22 10.11 1.30
CA THR A 162 4.97 8.80 0.68
C THR A 162 5.72 7.68 1.38
N LEU A 163 7.01 7.86 1.70
CA LEU A 163 7.79 6.83 2.41
C LEU A 163 7.22 6.51 3.79
N VAL A 164 6.81 7.53 4.55
CA VAL A 164 6.21 7.35 5.87
C VAL A 164 4.90 6.57 5.76
N VAL A 165 3.99 6.99 4.86
CA VAL A 165 2.70 6.32 4.67
C VAL A 165 2.90 4.88 4.20
N VAL A 166 3.77 4.66 3.21
CA VAL A 166 4.06 3.33 2.67
C VAL A 166 4.68 2.43 3.74
N ALA A 167 5.57 2.93 4.59
CA ALA A 167 6.18 2.12 5.65
C ALA A 167 5.12 1.57 6.62
N PHE A 168 4.24 2.43 7.15
CA PHE A 168 3.15 2.00 8.02
C PHE A 168 2.19 1.05 7.31
N TYR A 169 1.88 1.35 6.05
CA TYR A 169 0.96 0.55 5.26
C TYR A 169 1.51 -0.85 4.98
N LEU A 170 2.80 -0.97 4.63
CA LEU A 170 3.46 -2.26 4.40
C LEU A 170 3.52 -3.09 5.67
N ILE A 171 3.77 -2.50 6.85
CA ILE A 171 3.76 -3.24 8.12
C ILE A 171 2.39 -3.91 8.32
N ALA A 172 1.30 -3.16 8.18
CA ALA A 172 -0.04 -3.70 8.35
C ALA A 172 -0.37 -4.80 7.32
N GLN A 173 0.08 -4.63 6.06
CA GLN A 173 -0.11 -5.65 5.03
C GLN A 173 0.68 -6.93 5.29
N MET A 174 1.95 -6.82 5.67
CA MET A 174 2.79 -7.98 5.98
C MET A 174 2.23 -8.78 7.15
N VAL A 175 1.71 -8.09 8.16
CA VAL A 175 1.02 -8.70 9.29
C VAL A 175 -0.24 -9.45 8.83
N GLY A 176 -1.10 -8.81 8.03
CA GLY A 176 -2.31 -9.44 7.50
C GLY A 176 -2.02 -10.66 6.63
N ALA A 177 -1.06 -10.54 5.71
CA ALA A 177 -0.64 -11.62 4.83
C ALA A 177 -0.01 -12.79 5.61
N GLY A 178 0.88 -12.50 6.56
CA GLY A 178 1.55 -13.52 7.38
C GLY A 178 0.57 -14.34 8.23
N GLN A 179 -0.47 -13.70 8.79
CA GLN A 179 -1.52 -14.42 9.51
C GLN A 179 -2.34 -15.34 8.60
N LEU A 180 -2.68 -14.87 7.40
CA LEU A 180 -3.38 -15.71 6.41
C LEU A 180 -2.54 -16.92 5.98
N ILE A 181 -1.25 -16.71 5.69
CA ILE A 181 -0.36 -17.81 5.29
C ILE A 181 -0.15 -18.80 6.44
N LYS A 182 0.05 -18.31 7.68
CA LYS A 182 0.13 -19.16 8.89
C LYS A 182 -1.10 -20.07 8.99
N LEU A 183 -2.29 -19.49 8.87
CA LEU A 183 -3.57 -20.20 8.96
C LEU A 183 -3.79 -21.19 7.80
N LEU A 184 -3.54 -20.76 6.57
CA LEU A 184 -3.83 -21.55 5.37
C LEU A 184 -2.82 -22.67 5.15
N PHE A 185 -1.54 -22.44 5.43
CA PHE A 185 -0.47 -23.39 5.12
C PHE A 185 -0.03 -24.19 6.34
N GLY A 186 -0.43 -23.82 7.57
CA GLY A 186 0.00 -24.48 8.80
C GLY A 186 1.48 -24.24 9.13
N LEU A 187 2.06 -23.16 8.61
CA LEU A 187 3.47 -22.79 8.81
C LEU A 187 3.63 -21.89 10.03
N GLU A 188 4.87 -21.76 10.52
CA GLU A 188 5.18 -20.78 11.57
C GLU A 188 5.10 -19.36 11.02
N TYR A 189 4.68 -18.41 11.87
CA TYR A 189 4.44 -17.03 11.45
C TYR A 189 5.68 -16.37 10.82
N TRP A 190 6.87 -16.62 11.37
CA TRP A 190 8.09 -16.03 10.81
C TRP A 190 8.39 -16.55 9.38
N ILE A 191 8.10 -17.83 9.10
CA ILE A 191 8.20 -18.40 7.74
C ILE A 191 7.13 -17.78 6.85
N ALA A 192 5.92 -17.62 7.38
CA ALA A 192 4.78 -17.05 6.67
C ALA A 192 4.98 -15.57 6.28
N VAL A 193 5.75 -14.80 7.05
CA VAL A 193 6.08 -13.39 6.74
C VAL A 193 7.21 -13.28 5.71
N VAL A 194 8.11 -14.27 5.66
CA VAL A 194 9.24 -14.27 4.72
C VAL A 194 8.83 -14.71 3.31
N LEU A 195 7.83 -15.58 3.21
CA LEU A 195 7.23 -16.06 1.96
C LEU A 195 6.35 -15.00 1.28
#